data_AF-A0A2E0TJU1-F1
#
_entry.id   AF-A0A2E0TJU1-F1
#
_cell.length_a   1.000
_cell.length_b   1.000
_cell.length_c   1.000
_cell.angle_alpha   90.00
_cell.angle_beta   90.00
_cell.angle_gamma   90.00
#
_symmetry.space_group_name_H-M   'P 1'
#
loop_
_entity.id
_entity.type
_entity.pdbx_description
1 polymer ?
#
loop_
_entity_poly.entity_id
_entity_poly.type
_entity_poly.pdbx_seq_one_letter_code
_entity_poly.pdbx_strand_id
1 'polypeptide(L)'
;MTRRTLLWLAALALGGVAASAEAQQGAEAPADPAADTAADTAAERVTDRLALPLDGQPLDLEPMLGQGRVVELRGTVSSTFDGAELDAFARKAESARFEADGPFVLLPPGSELLEEDRLAHRYRVRLPAGDARVAFAIARLAARQLQTRSEAASQLRGRIEVLVVAPPVAAVAPSAAAAPPRSHRSSDPGPSGLGLALAGLGALFLPLLALGLVGRRRDRWGLLLRRARKARAAVEKEVDRLGPAYVDVEERAREFEALVARQQAEAASLRAAAARITGAAAEAQERRKELERDAERVLGEAGEIVECLEGVAAQLAAAAAEHDRARGAETAVAALGRELELALNADREARTD
;
A
#
# COMPACT_ATOMS: atom_id res chain seq x y z
N MET A 1 17.15 -5.55 -23.55
CA MET A 1 16.19 -6.47 -22.90
C MET A 1 14.89 -5.72 -22.73
N THR A 2 13.79 -6.21 -23.30
CA THR A 2 12.50 -5.51 -23.31
C THR A 2 11.79 -5.67 -21.95
N ARG A 3 11.09 -4.63 -21.45
CA ARG A 3 10.33 -4.61 -20.18
C ARG A 3 9.45 -5.85 -19.92
N ARG A 4 9.06 -6.54 -20.99
CA ARG A 4 8.27 -7.78 -20.96
C ARG A 4 9.04 -9.00 -20.42
N THR A 5 10.37 -9.03 -20.55
CA THR A 5 11.20 -10.17 -20.12
C THR A 5 11.49 -10.14 -18.61
N LEU A 6 11.55 -8.96 -18.00
CA LEU A 6 11.74 -8.80 -16.54
C LEU A 6 10.48 -9.14 -15.73
N LEU A 7 9.29 -8.79 -16.24
CA LEU A 7 8.01 -9.18 -15.64
C LEU A 7 7.72 -10.69 -15.72
N TRP A 8 8.26 -11.39 -16.73
CA TRP A 8 8.05 -12.83 -16.90
C TRP A 8 8.89 -13.68 -15.92
N LEU A 9 10.06 -13.20 -15.50
CA LEU A 9 10.94 -13.93 -14.56
C LEU A 9 10.46 -13.84 -13.10
N ALA A 10 9.75 -12.77 -12.72
CA ALA A 10 9.09 -12.68 -11.41
C ALA A 10 7.86 -13.61 -11.31
N ALA A 11 7.15 -13.84 -12.41
CA ALA A 11 6.01 -14.75 -12.46
C ALA A 11 6.42 -16.24 -12.45
N LEU A 12 7.61 -16.59 -12.96
CA LEU A 12 8.09 -17.97 -13.04
C LEU A 12 8.71 -18.54 -11.77
N ALA A 13 9.07 -17.70 -10.80
CA ALA A 13 9.51 -18.18 -9.49
C ALA A 13 8.34 -18.54 -8.55
N LEU A 14 7.09 -18.25 -8.95
CA LEU A 14 5.89 -18.38 -8.10
C LEU A 14 4.71 -19.06 -8.83
N GLY A 15 4.93 -19.65 -10.00
CA GLY A 15 3.89 -20.34 -10.77
C GLY A 15 3.55 -21.71 -10.19
N GLY A 16 2.60 -21.76 -9.27
CA GLY A 16 2.07 -23.02 -8.75
C GLY A 16 0.78 -22.86 -7.93
N VAL A 17 -0.32 -22.48 -8.59
CA VAL A 17 -1.68 -23.07 -8.49
C VAL A 17 -2.67 -22.17 -9.26
N ALA A 18 -3.53 -22.85 -10.04
CA ALA A 18 -4.55 -22.37 -10.99
C ALA A 18 -5.57 -21.36 -10.40
N ALA A 19 -6.37 -20.60 -11.16
CA ALA A 19 -7.13 -20.99 -12.34
C ALA A 19 -7.67 -19.80 -13.16
N SER A 20 -7.94 -20.12 -14.43
CA SER A 20 -8.52 -19.32 -15.50
C SER A 20 -9.97 -18.85 -15.25
N ALA A 21 -10.31 -17.67 -15.78
CA ALA A 21 -11.63 -17.40 -16.35
C ALA A 21 -11.50 -16.31 -17.44
N GLU A 22 -11.89 -16.68 -18.66
CA GLU A 22 -12.01 -15.84 -19.85
C GLU A 22 -13.37 -15.11 -19.92
N ALA A 23 -13.41 -14.13 -20.84
CA ALA A 23 -14.57 -13.43 -21.42
C ALA A 23 -15.17 -12.30 -20.54
N GLN A 24 -15.52 -11.12 -21.05
CA GLN A 24 -16.00 -10.77 -22.40
C GLN A 24 -15.90 -9.24 -22.63
N GLN A 25 -15.48 -8.84 -23.83
CA GLN A 25 -15.60 -7.47 -24.35
C GLN A 25 -17.01 -7.23 -24.89
N GLY A 26 -17.59 -6.07 -24.58
CA GLY A 26 -18.79 -5.53 -25.22
C GLY A 26 -18.87 -4.03 -24.98
N ALA A 27 -18.70 -3.26 -26.04
CA ALA A 27 -18.87 -1.81 -26.08
C ALA A 27 -20.36 -1.45 -26.20
N GLU A 28 -20.78 -0.29 -25.67
CA GLU A 28 -21.54 0.80 -26.34
C GLU A 28 -22.20 1.73 -25.30
N ALA A 29 -22.34 3.01 -25.65
CA ALA A 29 -22.48 4.17 -24.77
C ALA A 29 -23.97 4.56 -24.45
N PRO A 30 -24.28 5.83 -24.10
CA PRO A 30 -24.67 6.28 -22.76
C PRO A 30 -26.18 6.59 -22.62
N ALA A 31 -26.73 6.51 -21.41
CA ALA A 31 -27.98 7.19 -21.05
C ALA A 31 -28.08 7.44 -19.54
N ASP A 32 -28.20 8.71 -19.18
CA ASP A 32 -28.72 9.24 -17.91
C ASP A 32 -30.07 9.91 -18.25
N PRO A 33 -30.99 10.24 -17.33
CA PRO A 33 -31.13 9.83 -15.93
C PRO A 33 -32.58 9.44 -15.52
N ALA A 34 -32.73 9.04 -14.24
CA ALA A 34 -33.93 9.12 -13.41
C ALA A 34 -35.12 8.17 -13.71
N ALA A 35 -35.22 7.12 -12.88
CA ALA A 35 -36.49 6.62 -12.39
C ALA A 35 -36.34 6.13 -10.96
N ASP A 36 -36.88 6.92 -10.03
CA ASP A 36 -37.19 6.58 -8.66
C ASP A 36 -37.80 5.18 -8.57
N THR A 37 -37.10 4.29 -7.88
CA THR A 37 -37.76 3.23 -7.11
C THR A 37 -37.15 3.26 -5.72
N ALA A 38 -37.80 4.06 -4.87
CA ALA A 38 -37.70 3.97 -3.43
C ALA A 38 -38.16 2.56 -2.99
N ALA A 39 -37.24 1.61 -3.05
CA ALA A 39 -37.31 0.38 -2.30
C ALA A 39 -36.73 0.66 -0.91
N ASP A 40 -37.56 0.40 0.08
CA ASP A 40 -37.36 0.59 1.52
C ASP A 40 -36.08 -0.13 2.02
N THR A 41 -34.92 0.49 1.87
CA THR A 41 -33.67 0.04 2.50
C THR A 41 -33.72 0.39 3.97
N ALA A 42 -34.02 -0.60 4.81
CA ALA A 42 -33.77 -0.51 6.24
C ALA A 42 -32.29 -0.15 6.44
N ALA A 43 -32.04 1.09 6.86
CA ALA A 43 -30.70 1.66 6.91
C ALA A 43 -29.83 0.85 7.88
N GLU A 44 -28.80 0.20 7.35
CA GLU A 44 -27.73 -0.43 8.12
C GLU A 44 -27.16 0.62 9.10
N ARG A 45 -27.02 0.23 10.36
CA ARG A 45 -26.50 1.13 11.40
C ARG A 45 -25.05 0.80 11.69
N VAL A 46 -24.22 1.84 11.70
CA VAL A 46 -22.90 1.80 12.31
C VAL A 46 -23.11 1.75 13.82
N THR A 47 -22.69 0.67 14.48
CA THR A 47 -22.80 0.54 15.93
C THR A 47 -21.61 1.17 16.63
N ASP A 48 -20.42 0.99 16.05
CA ASP A 48 -19.17 1.42 16.66
C ASP A 48 -18.21 2.00 15.63
N ARG A 49 -17.40 2.95 16.10
CA ARG A 49 -16.39 3.64 15.29
C ARG A 49 -15.07 3.65 16.03
N LEU A 50 -14.09 2.92 15.49
CA LEU A 50 -12.79 2.73 16.10
C LEU A 50 -11.70 3.27 15.18
N ALA A 51 -10.68 3.93 15.75
CA ALA A 51 -9.50 4.31 14.99
C ALA A 51 -8.51 3.14 14.95
N LEU A 52 -8.05 2.76 13.76
CA LEU A 52 -7.07 1.70 13.60
C LEU A 52 -5.70 2.19 14.10
N PRO A 53 -5.05 1.49 15.05
CA PRO A 53 -3.72 1.86 15.52
C PRO A 53 -2.68 1.77 14.39
N LEU A 54 -2.02 2.90 14.08
CA LEU A 54 -1.02 2.98 13.00
C LEU A 54 0.34 2.40 13.40
N ASP A 55 0.54 2.09 14.68
CA ASP A 55 1.70 1.37 15.21
C ASP A 55 1.64 -0.14 14.93
N GLY A 56 0.56 -0.62 14.30
CA GLY A 56 0.35 -2.01 13.93
C GLY A 56 -0.16 -2.89 15.05
N GLN A 57 -0.56 -2.33 16.20
CA GLN A 57 -1.27 -3.12 17.22
C GLN A 57 -2.60 -3.63 16.66
N PRO A 58 -2.91 -4.93 16.81
CA PRO A 58 -4.16 -5.48 16.34
C PRO A 58 -5.33 -4.96 17.17
N LEU A 59 -6.39 -4.57 16.48
CA LEU A 59 -7.69 -4.26 17.07
C LEU A 59 -8.55 -5.52 17.02
N ASP A 60 -8.92 -6.03 18.19
CA ASP A 60 -9.84 -7.16 18.29
C ASP A 60 -11.29 -6.67 18.25
N LEU A 61 -12.00 -7.03 17.18
CA LEU A 61 -13.38 -6.62 16.94
C LEU A 61 -14.39 -7.68 17.38
N GLU A 62 -13.95 -8.88 17.75
CA GLU A 62 -14.81 -10.01 18.11
C GLU A 62 -15.94 -9.63 19.10
N PRO A 63 -15.70 -8.86 20.19
CA PRO A 63 -16.77 -8.54 21.14
C PRO A 63 -17.83 -7.56 20.60
N MET A 64 -17.59 -6.94 19.45
CA MET A 64 -18.43 -5.87 18.89
C MET A 64 -19.18 -6.32 17.64
N LEU A 65 -18.73 -7.42 17.00
CA LEU A 65 -19.34 -7.94 15.79
C LEU A 65 -20.68 -8.63 16.07
N GLY A 66 -21.73 -8.22 15.35
CA GLY A 66 -22.98 -8.95 15.26
C GLY A 66 -22.91 -10.16 14.33
N GLN A 67 -24.05 -10.84 14.11
CA GLN A 67 -24.14 -12.04 13.27
C GLN A 67 -23.62 -11.86 11.83
N GLY A 68 -23.70 -10.64 11.29
CA GLY A 68 -23.21 -10.32 9.94
C GLY A 68 -21.68 -10.20 9.84
N ARG A 69 -20.99 -9.93 10.95
CA ARG A 69 -19.53 -9.74 11.02
C ARG A 69 -18.97 -8.80 9.94
N VAL A 70 -19.75 -7.77 9.57
CA VAL A 70 -19.38 -6.79 8.54
C VAL A 70 -18.75 -5.57 9.18
N VAL A 71 -17.64 -5.12 8.61
CA VAL A 71 -16.98 -3.87 8.96
C VAL A 71 -16.82 -3.00 7.72
N GLU A 72 -16.83 -1.69 7.91
CA GLU A 72 -16.46 -0.72 6.90
C GLU A 72 -15.14 -0.04 7.30
N LEU A 73 -14.15 -0.10 6.41
CA LEU A 73 -12.88 0.60 6.53
C LEU A 73 -13.00 1.93 5.80
N ARG A 74 -12.68 3.03 6.49
CA ARG A 74 -12.80 4.37 5.92
C ARG A 74 -11.60 5.27 6.24
N GLY A 75 -11.19 6.05 5.26
CA GLY A 75 -10.24 7.16 5.45
C GLY A 75 -8.84 6.86 4.94
N THR A 76 -7.95 7.83 5.13
CA THR A 76 -6.59 7.80 4.59
C THR A 76 -5.56 8.23 5.62
N VAL A 77 -4.32 7.82 5.35
CA VAL A 77 -3.13 8.19 6.10
C VAL A 77 -2.11 8.74 5.11
N SER A 78 -1.53 9.89 5.41
CA SER A 78 -0.43 10.48 4.66
C SER A 78 0.90 10.18 5.34
N SER A 79 1.93 9.92 4.53
CA SER A 79 3.31 9.70 4.98
C SER A 79 4.14 10.95 4.71
N THR A 80 4.76 11.52 5.74
CA THR A 80 5.63 12.70 5.60
C THR A 80 6.99 12.39 4.96
N PHE A 81 7.34 11.11 4.81
CA PHE A 81 8.61 10.66 4.24
C PHE A 81 8.67 10.81 2.72
N ASP A 82 7.61 10.35 2.06
CA ASP A 82 7.49 10.25 0.60
C ASP A 82 6.28 11.02 0.05
N GLY A 83 5.49 11.66 0.93
CA GLY A 83 4.29 12.40 0.57
C GLY A 83 3.14 11.51 0.12
N ALA A 84 3.25 10.19 0.26
CA ALA A 84 2.25 9.26 -0.23
C ALA A 84 0.99 9.27 0.64
N GLU A 85 -0.17 9.15 -0.01
CA GLU A 85 -1.45 8.92 0.65
C GLU A 85 -1.80 7.43 0.57
N LEU A 86 -2.18 6.85 1.71
CA LEU A 86 -2.47 5.43 1.90
C LEU A 86 -3.92 5.30 2.33
N ASP A 87 -4.66 4.41 1.69
CA ASP A 87 -5.94 3.92 2.23
C ASP A 87 -5.80 2.44 2.63
N ALA A 88 -6.91 1.74 2.86
CA ALA A 88 -6.87 0.35 3.31
C ALA A 88 -6.18 -0.61 2.31
N PHE A 89 -6.26 -0.33 1.00
CA PHE A 89 -5.86 -1.27 -0.06
C PHE A 89 -4.92 -0.68 -1.11
N ALA A 90 -4.76 0.64 -1.16
CA ALA A 90 -4.07 1.33 -2.21
C ALA A 90 -3.20 2.48 -1.68
N ARG A 91 -2.22 2.85 -2.51
CA ARG A 91 -1.30 3.96 -2.26
C ARG A 91 -1.33 4.92 -3.43
N LYS A 92 -1.41 6.21 -3.15
CA LYS A 92 -1.27 7.29 -4.12
C LYS A 92 0.07 7.99 -3.92
N ALA A 93 0.94 7.87 -4.92
CA ALA A 93 2.17 8.64 -5.01
C ALA A 93 1.92 10.00 -5.72
N GLU A 94 2.94 10.86 -5.81
CA GLU A 94 2.85 12.19 -6.47
C GLU A 94 2.28 12.13 -7.90
N SER A 95 2.45 11.01 -8.60
CA SER A 95 1.66 10.70 -9.80
C SER A 95 0.23 10.37 -9.38
N ALA A 96 -0.73 11.27 -9.62
CA ALA A 96 -2.11 11.31 -9.11
C ALA A 96 -3.03 10.06 -9.23
N ARG A 97 -2.49 8.87 -9.50
CA ARG A 97 -3.18 7.58 -9.54
C ARG A 97 -2.89 6.78 -8.27
N PHE A 98 -3.93 6.12 -7.75
CA PHE A 98 -3.76 5.08 -6.74
C PHE A 98 -3.23 3.82 -7.41
N GLU A 99 -2.09 3.34 -6.93
CA GLU A 99 -1.47 2.09 -7.32
C GLU A 99 -1.85 1.01 -6.30
N ALA A 100 -2.17 -0.19 -6.80
CA ALA A 100 -2.46 -1.36 -5.98
C ALA A 100 -1.16 -1.90 -5.38
N ASP A 101 -0.65 -1.18 -4.38
CA ASP A 101 0.64 -1.43 -3.72
C ASP A 101 0.49 -2.35 -2.49
N GLY A 102 -0.71 -2.92 -2.32
CA GLY A 102 -1.09 -3.94 -1.36
C GLY A 102 -1.94 -3.43 -0.20
N PRO A 103 -2.55 -4.34 0.58
CA PRO A 103 -3.34 -3.96 1.73
C PRO A 103 -2.45 -3.33 2.81
N PHE A 104 -2.77 -2.09 3.18
CA PHE A 104 -2.20 -1.42 4.35
C PHE A 104 -2.99 -1.72 5.61
N VAL A 105 -4.15 -2.38 5.48
CA VAL A 105 -4.90 -2.98 6.57
C VAL A 105 -4.82 -4.50 6.43
N LEU A 106 -4.23 -5.15 7.43
CA LEU A 106 -4.18 -6.60 7.56
C LEU A 106 -5.54 -7.08 8.06
N LEU A 107 -6.17 -7.90 7.24
CA LEU A 107 -7.42 -8.59 7.54
C LEU A 107 -7.12 -10.06 7.86
N PRO A 108 -7.93 -10.70 8.72
CA PRO A 108 -7.79 -12.11 9.02
C PRO A 108 -8.02 -12.97 7.74
N PRO A 109 -7.34 -14.13 7.61
CA PRO A 109 -7.53 -15.01 6.47
C PRO A 109 -8.99 -15.46 6.33
N GLY A 110 -9.54 -15.39 5.12
CA GLY A 110 -10.95 -15.69 4.85
C GLY A 110 -11.89 -14.49 4.92
N SER A 111 -11.37 -13.27 5.12
CA SER A 111 -12.15 -12.05 4.90
C SER A 111 -12.57 -11.88 3.44
N GLU A 112 -13.80 -11.41 3.24
CA GLU A 112 -14.41 -11.20 1.92
C GLU A 112 -14.70 -9.71 1.71
N LEU A 113 -14.23 -9.14 0.61
CA LEU A 113 -14.53 -7.75 0.22
C LEU A 113 -15.90 -7.71 -0.46
N LEU A 114 -16.85 -7.00 0.15
CA LEU A 114 -18.22 -6.87 -0.32
C LEU A 114 -18.44 -5.65 -1.22
N GLU A 115 -17.83 -4.53 -0.86
CA GLU A 115 -17.98 -3.26 -1.56
C GLU A 115 -16.66 -2.48 -1.54
N GLU A 116 -16.34 -1.83 -2.66
CA GLU A 116 -15.14 -1.04 -2.84
C GLU A 116 -15.48 0.30 -3.50
N ASP A 117 -15.25 1.41 -2.78
CA ASP A 117 -15.30 2.77 -3.30
C ASP A 117 -13.96 3.46 -3.03
N ARG A 118 -13.07 3.41 -4.03
CA ARG A 118 -11.73 3.99 -3.96
C ARG A 118 -11.72 5.52 -3.93
N LEU A 119 -12.75 6.16 -4.48
CA LEU A 119 -12.82 7.62 -4.51
C LEU A 119 -13.22 8.17 -3.13
N ALA A 120 -14.08 7.45 -2.42
CA ALA A 120 -14.46 7.77 -1.05
C ALA A 120 -13.55 7.14 0.03
N HIS A 121 -12.56 6.33 -0.38
CA HIS A 121 -11.71 5.52 0.50
C HIS A 121 -12.54 4.66 1.47
N ARG A 122 -13.56 3.98 0.92
CA ARG A 122 -14.53 3.18 1.67
C ARG A 122 -14.53 1.74 1.18
N TYR A 123 -14.39 0.80 2.11
CA TYR A 123 -14.34 -0.61 1.80
C TYR A 123 -15.17 -1.40 2.80
N ARG A 124 -16.13 -2.19 2.33
CA ARG A 124 -16.94 -3.07 3.20
C ARG A 124 -16.40 -4.48 3.14
N VAL A 125 -16.10 -5.03 4.31
CA VAL A 125 -15.46 -6.34 4.44
C VAL A 125 -16.27 -7.20 5.41
N ARG A 126 -16.51 -8.45 5.03
CA ARG A 126 -17.01 -9.48 5.93
C ARG A 126 -15.84 -10.23 6.55
N LEU A 127 -15.81 -10.31 7.87
CA LEU A 127 -14.79 -11.01 8.62
C LEU A 127 -15.18 -12.48 8.84
N PRO A 128 -14.22 -13.43 8.81
CA PRO A 128 -14.47 -14.84 9.06
C PRO A 128 -14.87 -15.06 10.52
N ALA A 129 -15.47 -16.22 10.82
CA ALA A 129 -15.74 -16.63 12.19
C ALA A 129 -14.44 -17.04 12.92
N GLY A 130 -14.29 -16.63 14.18
CA GLY A 130 -13.19 -17.06 15.05
C GLY A 130 -11.91 -16.21 14.99
N ASP A 131 -11.76 -15.32 14.01
CA ASP A 131 -10.71 -14.27 14.02
C ASP A 131 -11.26 -12.96 13.46
N ALA A 132 -11.24 -11.92 14.28
CA ALA A 132 -11.70 -10.58 13.95
C ALA A 132 -10.62 -9.51 14.19
N ARG A 133 -9.35 -9.93 14.24
CA ARG A 133 -8.23 -9.02 14.48
C ARG A 133 -7.85 -8.29 13.19
N VAL A 134 -7.95 -6.96 13.24
CA VAL A 134 -7.59 -6.08 12.13
C VAL A 134 -6.42 -5.21 12.57
N ALA A 135 -5.38 -5.06 11.74
CA ALA A 135 -4.19 -4.29 12.10
C ALA A 135 -3.68 -3.44 10.94
N PHE A 136 -3.03 -2.32 11.22
CA PHE A 136 -2.31 -1.58 10.18
C PHE A 136 -0.99 -2.29 9.83
N ALA A 137 -0.69 -2.44 8.55
CA ALA A 137 0.48 -3.17 8.03
C ALA A 137 1.80 -2.37 8.15
N ILE A 138 2.07 -1.76 9.31
CA ILE A 138 3.21 -0.86 9.52
C ILE A 138 4.55 -1.52 9.21
N ALA A 139 4.68 -2.83 9.45
CA ALA A 139 5.89 -3.58 9.19
C ALA A 139 6.25 -3.58 7.69
N ARG A 140 5.24 -3.66 6.82
CA ARG A 140 5.42 -3.61 5.35
C ARG A 140 5.88 -2.22 4.92
N LEU A 141 5.27 -1.18 5.48
CA LEU A 141 5.66 0.21 5.20
C LEU A 141 7.10 0.48 5.67
N ALA A 142 7.42 0.08 6.90
CA ALA A 142 8.74 0.23 7.50
C ALA A 142 9.81 -0.54 6.69
N ALA A 143 9.55 -1.79 6.30
CA ALA A 143 10.45 -2.58 5.47
C ALA A 143 10.73 -1.88 4.12
N ARG A 144 9.68 -1.36 3.47
CA ARG A 144 9.81 -0.66 2.20
C ARG A 144 10.63 0.63 2.31
N GLN A 145 10.34 1.46 3.31
CA GLN A 145 11.07 2.71 3.55
C GLN A 145 12.43 2.46 4.20
N LEU A 146 12.70 1.20 4.54
CA LEU A 146 13.88 0.72 5.23
C LEU A 146 14.06 1.44 6.58
N GLN A 147 12.96 1.72 7.25
CA GLN A 147 12.92 2.38 8.56
C GLN A 147 12.57 1.38 9.66
N THR A 148 12.73 1.79 10.91
CA THR A 148 12.12 1.05 12.03
C THR A 148 10.60 1.23 12.03
N ARG A 149 9.86 0.30 12.65
CA ARG A 149 8.39 0.41 12.76
C ARG A 149 7.97 1.69 13.48
N SER A 150 8.69 2.08 14.53
CA SER A 150 8.45 3.30 15.29
C SER A 150 8.72 4.57 14.48
N GLU A 151 9.78 4.59 13.66
CA GLU A 151 10.05 5.70 12.74
C GLU A 151 8.94 5.86 11.71
N ALA A 152 8.57 4.76 11.03
CA ALA A 152 7.51 4.78 10.04
C ALA A 152 6.19 5.25 10.66
N ALA A 153 5.80 4.72 11.83
CA ALA A 153 4.58 5.11 12.52
C ALA A 153 4.58 6.60 12.90
N SER A 154 5.72 7.15 13.34
CA SER A 154 5.86 8.56 13.72
C SER A 154 5.69 9.55 12.54
N GLN A 155 5.84 9.06 11.31
CA GLN A 155 5.75 9.84 10.07
C GLN A 155 4.36 9.79 9.43
N LEU A 156 3.47 8.97 9.97
CA LEU A 156 2.10 8.85 9.50
C LEU A 156 1.19 9.93 10.11
N ARG A 157 0.30 10.49 9.30
CA ARG A 157 -0.69 11.50 9.69
C ARG A 157 -2.05 11.15 9.10
N GLY A 158 -3.11 11.33 9.87
CA GLY A 158 -4.47 10.91 9.47
C GLY A 158 -4.91 9.67 10.25
N ARG A 159 -5.95 8.99 9.74
CA ARG A 159 -6.49 7.79 10.37
C ARG A 159 -7.31 6.97 9.37
N ILE A 160 -7.23 5.66 9.54
CA ILE A 160 -8.22 4.72 9.00
C ILE A 160 -9.14 4.35 10.15
N GLU A 161 -10.43 4.43 9.90
CA GLU A 161 -11.48 4.09 10.85
C GLU A 161 -12.06 2.73 10.47
N VAL A 162 -12.36 1.94 11.49
CA VAL A 162 -13.10 0.68 11.38
C VAL A 162 -14.49 0.92 11.98
N LEU A 163 -15.50 0.85 11.11
CA LEU A 163 -16.90 1.01 11.47
C LEU A 163 -17.54 -0.37 11.55
N VAL A 164 -18.08 -0.74 12.70
CA VAL A 164 -18.81 -2.01 12.84
C VAL A 164 -20.23 -1.80 12.33
N VAL A 165 -20.66 -2.64 11.38
CA VAL A 165 -21.98 -2.52 10.73
C VAL A 165 -22.88 -3.64 11.22
N ALA A 166 -24.01 -3.26 11.83
CA ALA A 166 -25.05 -4.20 12.20
C ALA A 166 -26.08 -4.34 11.08
N PRO A 167 -26.60 -5.57 10.83
CA PRO A 167 -27.72 -5.75 9.93
C PRO A 167 -28.93 -4.95 10.45
N PRO A 168 -29.79 -4.45 9.56
CA PRO A 168 -30.97 -3.72 9.98
C PRO A 168 -31.84 -4.63 10.86
N VAL A 169 -32.10 -4.20 12.09
CA VAL A 169 -33.09 -4.87 12.94
C VAL A 169 -34.44 -4.60 12.30
N ALA A 170 -35.11 -5.65 11.81
CA ALA A 170 -36.48 -5.56 11.32
C ALA A 170 -37.33 -4.95 12.44
N ALA A 171 -37.73 -3.70 12.28
CA ALA A 171 -38.55 -3.01 13.25
C ALA A 171 -39.92 -3.69 13.27
N VAL A 172 -40.26 -4.36 14.37
CA VAL A 172 -41.66 -4.62 14.72
C VAL A 172 -42.27 -3.23 14.95
N ALA A 173 -43.14 -2.82 14.02
CA ALA A 173 -43.74 -1.50 14.00
C ALA A 173 -44.52 -1.21 15.31
N PRO A 174 -44.24 -0.11 16.02
CA PRO A 174 -45.23 0.51 16.85
C PRO A 174 -46.07 1.47 16.02
N SER A 175 -47.38 1.29 16.21
CA SER A 175 -48.52 2.06 15.73
C SER A 175 -48.30 3.58 15.71
N ALA A 176 -48.94 4.19 14.71
CA ALA A 176 -49.02 5.61 14.45
C ALA A 176 -49.40 6.45 15.68
N ALA A 177 -48.67 7.55 15.88
CA ALA A 177 -49.14 8.71 16.63
C ALA A 177 -48.66 9.98 15.94
N ALA A 178 -49.63 10.86 15.68
CA ALA A 178 -49.54 12.05 14.86
C ALA A 178 -48.57 13.12 15.40
N ALA A 179 -47.98 13.89 14.49
CA ALA A 179 -47.49 15.24 14.76
C ALA A 179 -47.77 16.19 13.57
N PRO A 180 -48.09 17.48 13.84
CA PRO A 180 -48.79 18.38 12.92
C PRO A 180 -47.87 19.13 11.91
N PRO A 181 -48.44 19.78 10.88
CA PRO A 181 -47.67 20.45 9.84
C PRO A 181 -47.22 21.86 10.25
N ARG A 182 -46.00 22.26 9.87
CA ARG A 182 -45.61 23.68 9.82
C ARG A 182 -44.89 24.02 8.51
N SER A 183 -45.41 25.09 7.93
CA SER A 183 -45.20 25.78 6.66
C SER A 183 -43.80 26.32 6.37
N HIS A 184 -43.48 26.33 5.07
CA HIS A 184 -42.78 27.35 4.26
C HIS A 184 -41.86 28.38 4.94
N ARG A 185 -40.61 28.46 4.44
CA ARG A 185 -40.02 29.73 3.97
C ARG A 185 -38.88 29.52 2.98
N SER A 186 -39.09 30.04 1.78
CA SER A 186 -38.11 30.36 0.74
C SER A 186 -37.17 31.48 1.19
N SER A 187 -35.88 31.41 0.82
CA SER A 187 -34.99 32.56 0.57
C SER A 187 -33.66 32.08 -0.03
N ASP A 188 -33.54 32.14 -1.35
CA ASP A 188 -32.30 32.46 -2.07
C ASP A 188 -32.38 33.96 -2.46
N PRO A 189 -31.35 34.64 -3.01
CA PRO A 189 -29.92 34.36 -3.15
C PRO A 189 -29.03 35.59 -2.78
N GLY A 190 -27.70 35.52 -2.90
CA GLY A 190 -26.88 36.74 -2.95
C GLY A 190 -25.34 36.57 -2.93
N PRO A 191 -24.59 37.09 -3.93
CA PRO A 191 -23.16 36.90 -4.13
C PRO A 191 -22.30 38.08 -3.62
N SER A 192 -20.98 37.87 -3.50
CA SER A 192 -19.84 38.83 -3.53
C SER A 192 -18.67 38.18 -2.75
N GLY A 193 -17.40 38.21 -3.11
CA GLY A 193 -16.64 38.91 -4.14
C GLY A 193 -15.14 38.91 -3.73
N LEU A 194 -14.28 39.10 -4.74
CA LEU A 194 -12.93 39.71 -4.67
C LEU A 194 -11.76 38.95 -3.99
N GLY A 195 -10.67 38.83 -4.75
CA GLY A 195 -9.35 38.44 -4.28
C GLY A 195 -8.32 38.27 -5.39
N LEU A 196 -8.10 39.32 -6.19
CA LEU A 196 -7.04 39.43 -7.19
C LEU A 196 -5.67 39.71 -6.52
N ALA A 197 -4.61 39.33 -7.25
CA ALA A 197 -3.24 39.86 -7.22
C ALA A 197 -2.22 39.25 -6.26
N LEU A 198 -1.22 38.57 -6.85
CA LEU A 198 0.20 38.94 -6.71
C LEU A 198 1.03 38.19 -7.76
N ALA A 199 1.20 38.87 -8.90
CA ALA A 199 2.24 38.57 -9.88
C ALA A 199 3.37 39.60 -9.70
N GLY A 200 4.62 39.12 -9.71
CA GLY A 200 5.78 39.97 -9.99
C GLY A 200 6.81 40.06 -8.86
N LEU A 201 7.80 39.17 -8.89
CA LEU A 201 9.22 39.43 -8.57
C LEU A 201 10.00 38.12 -8.67
N GLY A 202 10.52 37.80 -9.85
CA GLY A 202 11.26 36.55 -10.06
C GLY A 202 12.24 36.59 -11.24
N ALA A 203 12.79 37.75 -11.58
CA ALA A 203 13.68 37.89 -12.74
C ALA A 203 15.18 38.02 -12.38
N LEU A 204 15.59 37.71 -11.14
CA LEU A 204 16.99 37.85 -10.70
C LEU A 204 17.58 36.64 -9.96
N PHE A 205 16.84 35.52 -9.83
CA PHE A 205 17.30 34.31 -9.13
C PHE A 205 17.54 33.07 -10.02
N LEU A 206 17.49 33.22 -11.36
CA LEU A 206 17.66 32.09 -12.28
C LEU A 206 19.09 31.52 -12.41
N PRO A 207 20.20 32.27 -12.28
CA PRO A 207 21.52 31.67 -12.49
C PRO A 207 22.04 30.86 -11.28
N LEU A 208 21.61 31.16 -10.04
CA LEU A 208 22.01 30.40 -8.85
C LEU A 208 21.24 29.08 -8.67
N LEU A 209 20.01 28.99 -9.21
CA LEU A 209 19.22 27.75 -9.24
C LEU A 209 19.81 26.70 -10.20
N ALA A 210 20.44 27.15 -11.29
CA ALA A 210 21.09 26.26 -12.25
C ALA A 210 22.33 25.55 -11.66
N LEU A 211 23.15 26.24 -10.85
CA LEU A 211 24.28 25.58 -10.16
C LEU A 211 23.83 24.61 -9.05
N GLY A 212 22.76 24.93 -8.32
CA GLY A 212 22.19 24.03 -7.31
C GLY A 212 21.59 22.73 -7.88
N LEU A 213 21.05 22.78 -9.10
CA LEU A 213 20.49 21.60 -9.79
C LEU A 213 21.58 20.63 -10.28
N VAL A 214 22.76 21.13 -10.66
CA VAL A 214 23.90 20.28 -11.06
C VAL A 214 24.45 19.50 -9.86
N GLY A 215 24.48 20.11 -8.67
CA GLY A 215 24.82 19.44 -7.41
C GLY A 215 23.81 18.34 -7.04
N ARG A 216 22.51 18.65 -7.08
CA ARG A 216 21.44 17.69 -6.74
C ARG A 216 21.40 16.46 -7.64
N ARG A 217 21.79 16.56 -8.91
CA ARG A 217 21.83 15.41 -9.84
C ARG A 217 22.92 14.40 -9.49
N ARG A 218 24.03 14.84 -8.88
CA ARG A 218 25.12 13.94 -8.43
C ARG A 218 24.69 13.07 -7.24
N ASP A 219 23.85 13.60 -6.35
CA ASP A 219 23.35 12.86 -5.19
C ASP A 219 22.38 11.73 -5.53
N ARG A 220 21.64 11.83 -6.64
CA ARG A 220 20.64 10.80 -7.01
C ARG A 220 21.22 9.40 -7.17
N TRP A 221 22.37 9.27 -7.84
CA TRP A 221 23.05 7.98 -7.98
C TRP A 221 23.54 7.42 -6.64
N GLY A 222 24.06 8.30 -5.76
CA GLY A 222 24.47 7.91 -4.42
C GLY A 222 23.30 7.38 -3.60
N LEU A 223 22.13 8.02 -3.69
CA LEU A 223 20.90 7.57 -3.06
C LEU A 223 20.43 6.21 -3.60
N LEU A 224 20.37 6.04 -4.92
CA LEU A 224 19.93 4.78 -5.55
C LEU A 224 20.83 3.61 -5.16
N LEU A 225 22.15 3.77 -5.18
CA LEU A 225 23.08 2.72 -4.76
C LEU A 225 22.97 2.37 -3.28
N ARG A 226 22.77 3.39 -2.42
CA ARG A 226 22.53 3.16 -0.99
C ARG A 226 21.23 2.39 -0.76
N ARG A 227 20.16 2.75 -1.47
CA ARG A 227 18.87 2.05 -1.43
C ARG A 227 18.99 0.62 -1.93
N ALA A 228 19.64 0.40 -3.08
CA ALA A 228 19.90 -0.94 -3.64
C ALA A 228 20.63 -1.85 -2.64
N ARG A 229 21.75 -1.37 -2.06
CA ARG A 229 22.52 -2.10 -1.04
C ARG A 229 21.66 -2.45 0.18
N LYS A 230 20.88 -1.48 0.65
CA LYS A 230 20.05 -1.64 1.84
C LYS A 230 18.90 -2.62 1.59
N ALA A 231 18.28 -2.59 0.41
CA ALA A 231 17.29 -3.57 -0.02
C ALA A 231 17.91 -4.97 -0.15
N ARG A 232 19.09 -5.11 -0.77
CA ARG A 232 19.81 -6.39 -0.87
C ARG A 232 20.16 -6.97 0.50
N ALA A 233 20.62 -6.14 1.43
CA ALA A 233 20.90 -6.57 2.81
C ALA A 233 19.63 -7.00 3.56
N ALA A 234 18.49 -6.36 3.28
CA ALA A 234 17.20 -6.79 3.82
C ALA A 234 16.77 -8.14 3.23
N VAL A 235 16.96 -8.36 1.93
CA VAL A 235 16.72 -9.68 1.28
C VAL A 235 17.59 -10.75 1.93
N GLU A 236 18.91 -10.55 2.01
CA GLU A 236 19.85 -11.50 2.65
C GLU A 236 19.41 -11.87 4.06
N LYS A 237 19.08 -10.87 4.89
CA LYS A 237 18.61 -11.09 6.25
C LYS A 237 17.33 -11.94 6.33
N GLU A 238 16.37 -11.72 5.45
CA GLU A 238 15.12 -12.51 5.46
C GLU A 238 15.32 -13.90 4.84
N VAL A 239 16.22 -14.05 3.86
CA VAL A 239 16.62 -15.36 3.30
C VAL A 239 17.29 -16.21 4.38
N ASP A 240 18.19 -15.65 5.19
CA ASP A 240 18.84 -16.35 6.32
C ASP A 240 17.81 -16.90 7.33
N ARG A 241 16.67 -16.21 7.49
CA ARG A 241 15.59 -16.63 8.39
C ARG A 241 14.68 -17.70 7.79
N LEU A 242 14.34 -17.54 6.52
CA LEU A 242 13.45 -18.44 5.79
C LEU A 242 14.14 -19.75 5.40
N GLY A 243 15.45 -19.72 5.21
CA GLY A 243 16.29 -20.88 4.95
C GLY A 243 16.63 -21.10 3.46
N PRO A 244 17.22 -22.25 3.12
CA PRO A 244 17.93 -22.46 1.85
C PRO A 244 17.04 -22.45 0.60
N ALA A 245 15.72 -22.57 0.75
CA ALA A 245 14.78 -22.51 -0.38
C ALA A 245 14.77 -21.14 -1.09
N TYR A 246 15.30 -20.10 -0.45
CA TYR A 246 15.29 -18.73 -0.98
C TYR A 246 16.67 -18.23 -1.46
N VAL A 247 17.68 -19.09 -1.54
CA VAL A 247 19.05 -18.72 -1.97
C VAL A 247 19.06 -18.10 -3.37
N ASP A 248 18.28 -18.65 -4.31
CA ASP A 248 18.16 -18.11 -5.68
C ASP A 248 17.63 -16.66 -5.70
N VAL A 249 16.79 -16.29 -4.73
CA VAL A 249 16.27 -14.92 -4.59
C VAL A 249 17.37 -13.98 -4.13
N GLU A 250 18.23 -14.44 -3.21
CA GLU A 250 19.39 -13.68 -2.76
C GLU A 250 20.39 -13.43 -3.88
N GLU A 251 20.70 -14.47 -4.68
CA GLU A 251 21.60 -14.35 -5.83
C GLU A 251 21.09 -13.32 -6.84
N ARG A 252 19.80 -13.39 -7.21
CA ARG A 252 19.15 -12.40 -8.09
C ARG A 252 19.18 -11.00 -7.50
N ALA A 253 19.02 -10.85 -6.18
CA ALA A 253 19.12 -9.54 -5.53
C ALA A 253 20.53 -8.94 -5.65
N ARG A 254 21.58 -9.77 -5.53
CA ARG A 254 22.98 -9.35 -5.79
C ARG A 254 23.18 -8.95 -7.25
N GLU A 255 22.60 -9.68 -8.19
CA GLU A 255 22.66 -9.34 -9.63
C GLU A 255 22.02 -7.98 -9.94
N PHE A 256 20.87 -7.68 -9.33
CA PHE A 256 20.20 -6.39 -9.49
C PHE A 256 21.01 -5.23 -8.89
N GLU A 257 21.62 -5.39 -7.71
CA GLU A 257 22.53 -4.38 -7.17
C GLU A 257 23.70 -4.11 -8.12
N ALA A 258 24.33 -5.17 -8.64
CA ALA A 258 25.41 -5.06 -9.62
C ALA A 258 24.94 -4.41 -10.94
N LEU A 259 23.69 -4.63 -11.35
CA LEU A 259 23.10 -3.98 -12.52
C LEU A 259 22.94 -2.46 -12.32
N VAL A 260 22.50 -2.01 -11.14
CA VAL A 260 22.43 -0.57 -10.81
C VAL A 260 23.81 0.08 -10.85
N ALA A 261 24.84 -0.61 -10.34
CA ALA A 261 26.23 -0.12 -10.43
C ALA A 261 26.73 -0.03 -11.88
N ARG A 262 26.38 -1.00 -12.75
CA ARG A 262 26.70 -0.96 -14.18
C ARG A 262 26.00 0.20 -14.89
N GLN A 263 24.72 0.44 -14.60
CA GLN A 263 23.97 1.57 -15.16
C GLN A 263 24.54 2.93 -14.72
N GLN A 264 25.07 3.04 -13.49
CA GLN A 264 25.79 4.26 -13.07
C GLN A 264 27.01 4.52 -13.96
N ALA A 265 27.81 3.49 -14.23
CA ALA A 265 29.00 3.60 -15.09
C ALA A 265 28.61 3.95 -16.53
N GLU A 266 27.55 3.35 -17.06
CA GLU A 266 27.01 3.66 -18.38
C GLU A 266 26.56 5.12 -18.48
N ALA A 267 25.75 5.61 -17.53
CA ALA A 267 25.30 6.99 -17.49
C ALA A 267 26.46 7.99 -17.36
N ALA A 268 27.51 7.63 -16.60
CA ALA A 268 28.73 8.43 -16.53
C ALA A 268 29.46 8.49 -17.88
N SER A 269 29.52 7.37 -18.60
CA SER A 269 30.14 7.28 -19.93
C SER A 269 29.39 8.11 -20.98
N LEU A 270 28.05 8.10 -20.95
CA LEU A 270 27.18 8.90 -21.83
C LEU A 270 27.38 10.40 -21.59
N ARG A 271 27.44 10.81 -20.31
CA ARG A 271 27.72 12.22 -19.95
C ARG A 271 29.11 12.67 -20.38
N ALA A 272 30.11 11.79 -20.24
CA ALA A 272 31.46 12.07 -20.72
C ALA A 272 31.52 12.16 -22.26
N ALA A 273 30.75 11.33 -22.98
CA ALA A 273 30.60 11.45 -24.43
C ALA A 273 29.94 12.78 -24.84
N ALA A 274 28.87 13.18 -24.15
CA ALA A 274 28.17 14.45 -24.39
C ALA A 274 29.10 15.66 -24.18
N ALA A 275 29.94 15.63 -23.14
CA ALA A 275 30.89 16.69 -22.82
C ALA A 275 32.03 16.82 -23.86
N ARG A 276 32.38 15.73 -24.58
CA ARG A 276 33.41 15.74 -25.62
C ARG A 276 32.94 16.34 -26.96
N ILE A 277 31.64 16.44 -27.18
CA ILE A 277 31.10 17.05 -28.41
C ILE A 277 31.36 18.55 -28.36
N THR A 278 32.22 19.06 -29.24
CA THR A 278 32.56 20.48 -29.38
C THR A 278 31.83 21.13 -30.54
N GLY A 279 31.61 22.45 -30.46
CA GLY A 279 30.98 23.24 -31.53
C GLY A 279 29.55 23.69 -31.21
N ALA A 280 29.12 24.77 -31.87
CA ALA A 280 27.80 25.39 -31.67
C ALA A 280 26.78 25.04 -32.78
N ALA A 281 27.17 24.22 -33.76
CA ALA A 281 26.29 23.77 -34.83
C ALA A 281 25.07 23.03 -34.27
N ALA A 282 23.92 23.15 -34.97
CA ALA A 282 22.66 22.56 -34.53
C ALA A 282 22.77 21.04 -34.32
N GLU A 283 23.45 20.32 -35.23
CA GLU A 283 23.69 18.88 -35.14
C GLU A 283 24.48 18.47 -33.88
N ALA A 284 25.53 19.24 -33.55
CA ALA A 284 26.34 18.99 -32.35
C ALA A 284 25.52 19.20 -31.06
N GLN A 285 24.65 20.21 -31.04
CA GLN A 285 23.74 20.46 -29.92
C GLN A 285 22.68 19.36 -29.79
N GLU A 286 22.12 18.89 -30.91
CA GLU A 286 21.13 17.83 -30.93
C GLU A 286 21.72 16.52 -30.41
N ARG A 287 22.91 16.13 -30.90
CA ARG A 287 23.59 14.92 -30.44
C ARG A 287 23.94 14.97 -28.96
N ARG A 288 24.34 16.15 -28.44
CA ARG A 288 24.57 16.33 -27.00
C ARG A 288 23.29 16.11 -26.19
N LYS A 289 22.17 16.71 -26.62
CA LYS A 289 20.86 16.54 -25.96
C LYS A 289 20.40 15.09 -25.99
N GLU A 290 20.65 14.36 -27.08
CA GLU A 290 20.31 12.94 -27.20
C GLU A 290 21.05 12.09 -26.14
N LEU A 291 22.37 12.25 -26.03
CA LEU A 291 23.18 11.54 -25.03
C LEU A 291 22.79 11.90 -23.59
N GLU A 292 22.40 13.15 -23.34
CA GLU A 292 21.87 13.58 -22.03
C GLU A 292 20.53 12.90 -21.71
N ARG A 293 19.62 12.79 -22.69
CA ARG A 293 18.35 12.06 -22.53
C ARG A 293 18.58 10.56 -22.31
N ASP A 294 19.53 9.96 -23.00
CA ASP A 294 19.91 8.55 -22.78
C ASP A 294 20.44 8.35 -21.35
N ALA A 295 21.29 9.26 -20.86
CA ALA A 295 21.78 9.19 -19.48
C ALA A 295 20.67 9.38 -18.43
N GLU A 296 19.64 10.18 -18.72
CA GLU A 296 18.45 10.32 -17.89
C GLU A 296 17.55 9.07 -17.95
N ARG A 297 17.44 8.42 -19.11
CA ARG A 297 16.72 7.13 -19.26
C ARG A 297 17.36 6.04 -18.41
N VAL A 298 18.67 5.89 -18.48
CA VAL A 298 19.44 4.91 -17.68
C VAL A 298 19.24 5.16 -16.17
N LEU A 299 19.14 6.42 -15.74
CA LEU A 299 18.82 6.75 -14.34
C LEU A 299 17.39 6.31 -13.95
N GLY A 300 16.42 6.47 -14.86
CA GLY A 300 15.05 5.99 -14.64
C GLY A 300 14.99 4.47 -14.53
N GLU A 301 15.67 3.75 -15.43
CA GLU A 301 15.78 2.29 -15.39
C GLU A 301 16.43 1.79 -14.09
N ALA A 302 17.45 2.50 -13.59
CA ALA A 302 18.05 2.21 -12.28
C ALA A 302 17.05 2.38 -11.12
N GLY A 303 16.19 3.40 -11.21
CA GLY A 303 15.10 3.61 -10.25
C GLY A 303 14.14 2.43 -10.21
N GLU A 304 13.70 1.96 -11.39
CA GLU A 304 12.79 0.80 -11.51
C GLU A 304 13.40 -0.48 -10.91
N ILE A 305 14.70 -0.71 -11.11
CA ILE A 305 15.40 -1.87 -10.52
C ILE A 305 15.44 -1.77 -8.99
N VAL A 306 15.71 -0.59 -8.44
CA VAL A 306 15.73 -0.37 -6.98
C VAL A 306 14.35 -0.57 -6.37
N GLU A 307 13.30 -0.05 -7.02
CA GLU A 307 11.92 -0.25 -6.56
C GLU A 307 11.51 -1.73 -6.60
N CYS A 308 11.92 -2.46 -7.63
CA CYS A 308 11.71 -3.91 -7.72
C CYS A 308 12.42 -4.65 -6.56
N LEU A 309 13.70 -4.33 -6.28
CA LEU A 309 14.46 -4.87 -5.15
C LEU A 309 13.78 -4.60 -3.80
N GLU A 310 13.30 -3.38 -3.58
CA GLU A 310 12.58 -3.01 -2.36
C GLU A 310 11.25 -3.75 -2.24
N GLY A 311 10.54 -3.96 -3.35
CA GLY A 311 9.34 -4.78 -3.41
C GLY A 311 9.60 -6.23 -3.01
N VAL A 312 10.68 -6.84 -3.53
CA VAL A 312 11.10 -8.21 -3.17
C VAL A 312 11.46 -8.29 -1.67
N ALA A 313 12.20 -7.32 -1.14
CA ALA A 313 12.54 -7.26 0.27
C ALA A 313 11.27 -7.19 1.15
N ALA A 314 10.29 -6.37 0.78
CA ALA A 314 9.03 -6.25 1.51
C ALA A 314 8.19 -7.53 1.45
N GLN A 315 8.17 -8.22 0.31
CA GLN A 315 7.46 -9.50 0.16
C GLN A 315 8.11 -10.61 1.00
N LEU A 316 9.45 -10.72 1.00
CA LEU A 316 10.16 -11.69 1.85
C LEU A 316 9.94 -11.41 3.34
N ALA A 317 9.95 -10.14 3.75
CA ALA A 317 9.65 -9.78 5.13
C ALA A 317 8.21 -10.16 5.53
N ALA A 318 7.25 -10.04 4.62
CA ALA A 318 5.87 -10.48 4.85
C ALA A 318 5.79 -12.02 4.97
N ALA A 319 6.46 -12.76 4.09
CA ALA A 319 6.54 -14.21 4.14
C ALA A 319 7.22 -14.71 5.43
N ALA A 320 8.31 -14.08 5.86
CA ALA A 320 8.97 -14.39 7.13
C ALA A 320 8.03 -14.16 8.33
N ALA A 321 7.29 -13.04 8.34
CA ALA A 321 6.31 -12.76 9.38
C ALA A 321 5.13 -13.73 9.40
N GLU A 322 4.77 -14.34 8.25
CA GLU A 322 3.77 -15.40 8.18
C GLU A 322 4.32 -16.74 8.70
N HIS A 323 5.55 -17.08 8.33
CA HIS A 323 6.22 -18.29 8.82
C HIS A 323 6.42 -18.27 10.35
N ASP A 324 6.79 -17.11 10.91
CA ASP A 324 6.91 -16.92 12.35
C ASP A 324 5.56 -17.07 13.06
N ARG A 325 4.47 -16.58 12.45
CA ARG A 325 3.10 -16.76 12.98
C ARG A 325 2.69 -18.23 12.97
N ALA A 326 2.97 -18.96 11.90
CA ALA A 326 2.68 -20.39 11.80
C ALA A 326 3.44 -21.20 12.86
N ARG A 327 4.75 -20.97 13.02
CA ARG A 327 5.57 -21.60 14.07
C ARG A 327 5.08 -21.25 15.48
N GLY A 328 4.65 -20.00 15.69
CA GLY A 328 4.06 -19.57 16.96
C GLY A 328 2.77 -20.31 17.29
N ALA A 329 1.90 -20.52 16.29
CA ALA A 329 0.68 -21.30 16.45
C ALA A 329 0.97 -22.77 16.77
N GLU A 330 1.92 -23.40 16.08
CA GLU A 330 2.36 -24.78 16.38
C GLU A 330 2.89 -24.91 17.81
N THR A 331 3.68 -23.92 18.26
CA THR A 331 4.21 -23.90 19.62
C THR A 331 3.10 -23.76 20.66
N ALA A 332 2.10 -22.92 20.40
CA ALA A 332 0.94 -22.76 21.28
C ALA A 332 0.09 -24.03 21.35
N VAL A 333 -0.15 -24.70 20.21
CA VAL A 333 -0.87 -25.99 20.15
C VAL A 333 -0.09 -27.06 20.91
N ALA A 334 1.23 -27.13 20.76
CA ALA A 334 2.06 -28.06 21.52
C ALA A 334 2.05 -27.79 23.03
N ALA A 335 1.98 -26.51 23.45
CA ALA A 335 1.82 -26.15 24.85
C ALA A 335 0.46 -26.59 25.41
N LEU A 336 -0.63 -26.33 24.68
CA LEU A 336 -1.97 -26.78 25.05
C LEU A 336 -2.06 -28.32 25.12
N GLY A 337 -1.40 -29.03 24.21
CA GLY A 337 -1.31 -30.50 24.25
C GLY A 337 -0.66 -31.01 25.54
N ARG A 338 0.44 -30.38 25.98
CA ARG A 338 1.12 -30.73 27.24
C ARG A 338 0.25 -30.42 28.47
N GLU A 339 -0.44 -29.28 28.47
CA GLU A 339 -1.37 -28.92 29.55
C GLU A 339 -2.53 -29.90 29.66
N LEU A 340 -3.08 -30.33 28.51
CA LEU A 340 -4.15 -31.32 28.46
C LEU A 340 -3.67 -32.69 28.98
N GLU A 341 -2.47 -33.13 28.59
CA GLU A 341 -1.88 -34.37 29.10
C GLU A 341 -1.69 -34.34 30.62
N LEU A 342 -1.20 -33.22 31.17
CA LEU A 342 -1.06 -33.03 32.61
C LEU A 342 -2.41 -33.10 33.33
N ALA A 343 -3.44 -32.42 32.80
CA ALA A 343 -4.79 -32.45 33.37
C ALA A 343 -5.41 -33.85 33.35
N LEU A 344 -5.23 -34.59 32.24
CA LEU A 344 -5.73 -35.96 32.13
C LEU A 344 -5.01 -36.93 33.07
N ASN A 345 -3.71 -36.75 33.30
CA ASN A 345 -2.97 -37.57 34.25
C ASN A 345 -3.40 -37.29 35.70
N ALA A 346 -3.61 -36.02 36.06
CA ALA A 346 -4.11 -35.63 37.38
C ALA A 346 -5.52 -36.20 37.66
N ASP A 347 -6.43 -36.18 36.68
CA ASP A 347 -7.77 -36.79 36.81
C ASP A 347 -7.70 -38.32 36.95
N ARG A 348 -6.73 -38.99 36.30
CA ARG A 348 -6.53 -40.44 36.51
C ARG A 348 -6.04 -40.74 37.91
N GLU A 349 -5.05 -40.01 38.40
CA GLU A 349 -4.52 -40.17 39.77
C GLU A 349 -5.60 -39.97 40.82
N ALA A 350 -6.43 -38.93 40.66
CA ALA A 350 -7.54 -38.63 41.57
C ALA A 350 -8.66 -39.70 41.59
N ARG A 351 -8.72 -40.59 40.59
CA ARG A 351 -9.70 -41.70 40.53
C ARG A 351 -9.15 -43.01 41.06
N THR A 352 -7.84 -43.11 41.26
CA THR A 352 -7.17 -44.30 41.78
C THR A 352 -6.95 -44.27 43.30
N ASP A 353 -7.11 -43.10 43.92
CA ASP A 353 -7.15 -42.88 45.37
C ASP A 353 -8.59 -42.94 45.93
#